data_AF-A0AA42TF47-F1
#
_entry.id   AF-A0AA42TF47-F1
#
_cell.length_a   1.000
_cell.length_b   1.000
_cell.length_c   1.000
_cell.angle_alpha   90.00
_cell.angle_beta   90.00
_cell.angle_gamma   90.00
#
_symmetry.space_group_name_H-M   'P 1'
#
loop_
_entity.id
_entity.type
_entity.pdbx_description
1 polymer ?
#
loop_
_entity_poly.entity_id
_entity_poly.type
_entity_poly.pdbx_seq_one_letter_code
_entity_poly.pdbx_strand_id
1 'polypeptide(L)'
;MKLLIPFYLVGSMMLSPIAWAEGGSDRTLERLQQLRDKAEAVLVQAEKAPVCERQVHMKEHMGMLEEMMSQLHKDHPGPDVSTEEHLAWMEKHDKLVDDVLKQMIREHKLMTANRECHP
;
A
#
# COMPACT_ATOMS: atom_id res chain seq x y z
N MET A 1 -44.83 -31.84 -36.83
CA MET A 1 -45.32 -32.14 -35.46
C MET A 1 -44.13 -32.66 -34.65
N LYS A 2 -43.52 -31.80 -33.82
CA LYS A 2 -43.70 -31.70 -32.35
C LYS A 2 -43.12 -32.91 -31.58
N LEU A 3 -42.00 -32.66 -30.88
CA LEU A 3 -41.65 -33.10 -29.51
C LEU A 3 -40.22 -32.59 -29.25
N LEU A 4 -40.06 -31.36 -28.76
CA LEU A 4 -39.92 -30.96 -27.35
C LEU A 4 -38.53 -31.26 -26.73
N ILE A 5 -37.80 -30.15 -26.58
CA ILE A 5 -36.60 -29.77 -25.76
C ILE A 5 -36.69 -30.32 -24.30
N PRO A 6 -35.67 -30.28 -23.39
CA PRO A 6 -34.20 -30.49 -23.42
C PRO A 6 -33.71 -31.52 -22.36
N PHE A 7 -32.46 -31.98 -22.41
CA PHE A 7 -31.73 -32.47 -21.22
C PHE A 7 -30.49 -31.59 -20.99
N TYR A 8 -30.74 -30.38 -20.48
CA TYR A 8 -29.77 -29.67 -19.65
C TYR A 8 -30.09 -30.06 -18.22
N LEU A 9 -29.17 -30.66 -17.46
CA LEU A 9 -29.19 -30.62 -15.99
C LEU A 9 -27.86 -31.14 -15.41
N VAL A 10 -27.23 -30.24 -14.65
CA VAL A 10 -26.41 -30.49 -13.45
C VAL A 10 -24.99 -31.00 -13.66
N GLY A 11 -24.11 -30.02 -13.91
CA GLY A 11 -22.68 -30.13 -13.69
C GLY A 11 -22.08 -28.80 -13.20
N SER A 12 -22.83 -28.03 -12.40
CA SER A 12 -22.30 -26.84 -11.73
C SER A 12 -22.22 -27.16 -10.24
N MET A 13 -21.18 -27.91 -9.86
CA MET A 13 -20.76 -27.99 -8.48
C MET A 13 -20.03 -26.68 -8.17
N MET A 14 -20.69 -25.89 -7.34
CA MET A 14 -20.29 -24.60 -6.80
C MET A 14 -18.78 -24.38 -6.71
N LEU A 15 -18.24 -23.59 -7.64
CA LEU A 15 -17.18 -22.66 -7.29
C LEU A 15 -17.87 -21.57 -6.47
N SER A 16 -18.08 -21.83 -5.18
CA SER A 16 -18.33 -20.75 -4.24
C SER A 16 -17.12 -19.82 -4.36
N PRO A 17 -17.28 -18.56 -4.80
CA PRO A 17 -16.30 -17.58 -4.38
C PRO A 17 -16.39 -17.61 -2.87
N ILE A 18 -15.31 -18.03 -2.21
CA ILE A 18 -15.04 -17.54 -0.87
C ILE A 18 -15.06 -16.03 -1.10
N ALA A 19 -16.16 -15.38 -0.76
CA ALA A 19 -16.16 -13.95 -0.60
C ALA A 19 -15.28 -13.78 0.62
N TRP A 20 -13.98 -13.65 0.39
CA TRP A 20 -13.07 -13.15 1.39
C TRP A 20 -13.75 -11.87 1.84
N ALA A 21 -14.15 -11.85 3.10
CA ALA A 21 -14.64 -10.66 3.73
C ALA A 21 -13.44 -9.71 3.75
N GLU A 22 -13.18 -9.05 2.62
CA GLU A 22 -12.30 -7.90 2.50
C GLU A 22 -12.94 -6.83 3.38
N GLY A 23 -12.68 -6.91 4.69
CA GLY A 23 -13.01 -5.87 5.62
C GLY A 23 -12.44 -4.56 5.11
N GLY A 24 -13.10 -3.43 5.36
CA GLY A 24 -12.69 -2.13 4.83
C GLY A 24 -11.22 -1.75 5.14
N SER A 25 -10.64 -2.36 6.17
CA SER A 25 -9.23 -2.22 6.51
C SER A 25 -8.29 -2.90 5.50
N ASP A 26 -8.62 -4.07 4.94
CA ASP A 26 -7.75 -4.75 3.97
C ASP A 26 -7.56 -3.92 2.70
N ARG A 27 -8.64 -3.31 2.19
CA ARG A 27 -8.59 -2.35 1.07
C ARG A 27 -7.81 -1.07 1.40
N THR A 28 -7.77 -0.67 2.67
CA THR A 28 -7.02 0.51 3.12
C THR A 28 -5.52 0.21 3.13
N LEU A 29 -5.13 -0.95 3.68
CA LEU A 29 -3.74 -1.40 3.66
C LEU A 29 -3.22 -1.63 2.23
N GLU A 30 -4.04 -2.16 1.32
CA GLU A 30 -3.68 -2.30 -0.10
C GLU A 30 -3.40 -0.94 -0.76
N ARG A 31 -4.23 0.07 -0.50
CA ARG A 31 -4.01 1.43 -1.01
C ARG A 31 -2.74 2.04 -0.43
N LEU A 32 -2.49 1.83 0.86
CA LEU A 32 -1.26 2.29 1.52
C LEU A 32 -0.04 1.61 0.91
N GLN A 33 -0.12 0.33 0.56
CA GLN A 33 0.95 -0.37 -0.13
C GLN A 33 1.25 0.24 -1.51
N GLN A 34 0.21 0.60 -2.27
CA GLN A 34 0.38 1.27 -3.57
C GLN A 34 0.97 2.69 -3.42
N LEU A 35 0.58 3.43 -2.39
CA LEU A 35 1.19 4.74 -2.08
C LEU A 35 2.66 4.58 -1.68
N ARG A 36 2.99 3.55 -0.90
CA ARG A 36 4.36 3.22 -0.49
C ARG A 36 5.24 2.90 -1.70
N ASP A 37 4.72 2.14 -2.67
CA ASP A 37 5.44 1.82 -3.91
C ASP A 37 5.69 3.07 -4.76
N LYS A 38 4.73 3.99 -4.81
CA LYS A 38 4.90 5.29 -5.49
C LYS A 38 5.93 6.17 -4.80
N ALA A 39 5.86 6.28 -3.47
CA ALA A 39 6.84 7.00 -2.66
C ALA A 39 8.25 6.44 -2.89
N GLU A 40 8.41 5.11 -2.90
CA GLU A 40 9.69 4.46 -3.22
C GLU A 40 10.22 4.89 -4.58
N ALA A 41 9.36 4.91 -5.60
CA ALA A 41 9.76 5.32 -6.95
C ALA A 41 10.23 6.78 -7.00
N VAL A 42 9.55 7.69 -6.29
CA VAL A 42 9.95 9.11 -6.18
C VAL A 42 11.27 9.24 -5.42
N LEU A 43 11.46 8.49 -4.31
CA LEU A 43 12.71 8.51 -3.55
C LEU A 43 13.89 8.00 -4.38
N VAL A 44 13.69 6.93 -5.16
CA VAL A 44 14.71 6.41 -6.08
C VAL A 44 15.05 7.43 -7.17
N GLN A 45 14.08 8.22 -7.66
CA GLN A 45 14.36 9.34 -8.58
C GLN A 45 15.18 10.42 -7.89
N ALA A 46 14.83 10.79 -6.65
CA ALA A 46 15.58 11.76 -5.86
C ALA A 46 17.04 11.31 -5.63
N GLU A 47 17.27 10.03 -5.34
CA GLU A 47 18.61 9.46 -5.15
C GLU A 47 19.46 9.51 -6.42
N LYS A 48 18.84 9.38 -7.60
CA LYS A 48 19.51 9.41 -8.91
C LYS A 48 19.67 10.82 -9.48
N ALA A 49 18.86 11.79 -9.04
CA ALA A 49 18.87 13.14 -9.58
C ALA A 49 20.18 13.89 -9.22
N PRO A 50 20.58 14.88 -10.03
CA PRO A 50 21.64 15.82 -9.66
C PRO A 50 21.32 16.52 -8.34
N VAL A 51 22.33 16.82 -7.52
CA VAL A 51 22.19 17.36 -6.15
C VAL A 51 21.18 18.53 -6.09
N CYS A 52 21.24 19.45 -7.06
CA CYS A 52 20.40 20.65 -7.07
C CYS A 52 18.96 20.42 -7.55
N GLU A 53 18.67 19.26 -8.15
CA GLU A 53 17.31 18.87 -8.60
C GLU A 53 16.63 17.91 -7.61
N ARG A 54 17.40 17.25 -6.72
CA ARG A 54 16.86 16.29 -5.73
C ARG A 54 15.77 16.90 -4.87
N GLN A 55 15.90 18.18 -4.48
CA GLN A 55 14.98 18.84 -3.55
C GLN A 55 13.52 18.81 -4.04
N VAL A 56 13.29 18.85 -5.36
CA VAL A 56 11.93 18.79 -5.93
C VAL A 56 11.29 17.42 -5.64
N HIS A 57 12.01 16.34 -5.95
CA HIS A 57 11.54 14.98 -5.69
C HIS A 57 11.42 14.68 -4.19
N MET A 58 12.31 15.25 -3.36
CA MET A 58 12.24 15.06 -1.91
C MET A 58 11.03 15.74 -1.28
N LYS A 59 10.64 16.94 -1.76
CA LYS A 59 9.42 17.60 -1.29
C LYS A 59 8.17 16.77 -1.61
N GLU A 60 8.12 16.20 -2.82
CA GLU A 60 7.03 15.31 -3.23
C GLU A 60 6.99 14.04 -2.35
N HIS A 61 8.14 13.39 -2.16
CA HIS A 61 8.26 12.22 -1.31
C HIS A 61 7.81 12.48 0.14
N MET A 62 8.23 13.59 0.76
CA MET A 62 7.79 13.96 2.11
C MET A 62 6.27 14.10 2.22
N GLY A 63 5.62 14.69 1.21
CA GLY A 63 4.16 14.81 1.19
C GLY A 63 3.47 13.45 1.15
N MET A 64 4.00 12.51 0.35
CA MET A 64 3.49 11.14 0.30
C MET A 64 3.70 10.40 1.64
N LEU A 65 4.86 10.57 2.28
CA LEU A 65 5.12 9.98 3.59
C LEU A 65 4.17 10.52 4.67
N GLU A 66 3.91 11.83 4.69
CA GLU A 66 2.98 12.46 5.63
C GLU A 66 1.56 11.90 5.47
N GLU A 67 1.09 11.81 4.23
CA GLU A 67 -0.23 11.23 3.92
C GLU A 67 -0.32 9.77 4.38
N MET A 68 0.68 8.94 4.06
CA MET A 68 0.69 7.53 4.45
C MET A 68 0.74 7.35 5.96
N MET A 69 1.59 8.10 6.67
CA MET A 69 1.67 8.02 8.13
C MET A 69 0.37 8.47 8.79
N SER A 70 -0.30 9.49 8.25
CA SER A 70 -1.62 9.91 8.73
C SER A 70 -2.67 8.81 8.57
N GLN A 71 -2.65 8.10 7.44
CA GLN A 71 -3.57 7.00 7.17
C GLN A 71 -3.26 5.76 8.01
N LEU A 72 -2.00 5.36 8.10
CA LEU A 72 -1.55 4.25 8.95
C LEU A 72 -1.89 4.47 10.42
N HIS A 73 -1.79 5.71 10.93
CA HIS A 73 -2.19 6.01 12.29
C HIS A 73 -3.70 5.84 12.51
N LYS A 74 -4.51 6.24 11.53
CA LYS A 74 -5.97 6.21 11.62
C LYS A 74 -6.55 4.82 11.36
N ASP A 75 -5.88 4.01 10.55
CA ASP A 75 -6.34 2.67 10.23
C ASP A 75 -6.25 1.76 11.46
N HIS A 76 -7.31 1.02 11.67
CA HIS A 76 -7.41 0.04 12.74
C HIS A 76 -8.31 -1.09 12.25
N PRO A 77 -8.15 -2.32 12.79
CA PRO A 77 -9.06 -3.40 12.47
C PRO A 77 -10.48 -3.03 12.92
N GLY A 78 -11.48 -3.62 12.25
CA GLY A 78 -12.88 -3.44 12.63
C GLY A 78 -13.14 -3.98 14.06
N PRO A 79 -14.17 -3.48 14.77
CA PRO A 79 -14.45 -3.89 16.15
C PRO A 79 -14.82 -5.37 16.28
N ASP A 80 -15.33 -5.99 15.21
CA ASP A 80 -15.88 -7.35 15.22
C ASP A 80 -15.02 -8.36 14.42
N VAL A 81 -13.75 -8.05 14.13
CA VAL A 81 -12.86 -9.00 13.42
C VAL A 81 -12.43 -10.14 14.33
N SER A 82 -12.15 -11.30 13.74
CA SER A 82 -11.57 -12.43 14.48
C SER A 82 -10.14 -12.14 14.94
N THR A 83 -9.65 -12.88 15.94
CA THR A 83 -8.25 -12.76 16.40
C THR A 83 -7.24 -13.05 15.29
N GLU A 84 -7.53 -14.01 14.41
CA GLU A 84 -6.65 -14.36 13.30
C GLU A 84 -6.56 -13.22 12.27
N GLU A 85 -7.70 -12.61 11.92
CA GLU A 85 -7.74 -11.44 11.04
C GLU A 85 -7.05 -10.22 11.68
N HIS A 86 -7.20 -10.03 12.99
CA HIS A 86 -6.51 -8.98 13.72
C HIS A 86 -4.98 -9.17 13.67
N LEU A 87 -4.49 -10.40 13.85
CA LEU A 87 -3.06 -10.71 13.76
C LEU A 87 -2.54 -10.49 12.33
N ALA A 88 -3.27 -10.94 11.32
CA ALA A 88 -2.92 -10.72 9.92
C ALA A 88 -2.90 -9.24 9.55
N TRP A 89 -3.84 -8.45 10.08
CA TRP A 89 -3.83 -6.99 9.93
C TRP A 89 -2.60 -6.37 10.59
N MET A 90 -2.27 -6.74 11.84
CA MET A 90 -1.10 -6.21 12.55
C MET A 90 0.20 -6.49 11.79
N GLU A 91 0.39 -7.71 11.28
CA GLU A 91 1.59 -8.06 10.51
C GLU A 91 1.73 -7.20 9.25
N LYS A 92 0.62 -6.96 8.52
CA LYS A 92 0.62 -6.09 7.34
C LYS A 92 0.88 -4.62 7.71
N HIS A 93 0.25 -4.13 8.79
CA HIS A 93 0.40 -2.76 9.28
C HIS A 93 1.83 -2.48 9.72
N ASP A 94 2.41 -3.35 10.57
CA ASP A 94 3.78 -3.25 11.05
C ASP A 94 4.79 -3.21 9.90
N LYS A 95 4.58 -4.06 8.88
CA LYS A 95 5.42 -4.09 7.69
C LYS A 95 5.36 -2.77 6.91
N LEU A 96 4.17 -2.20 6.74
CA LEU A 96 4.01 -0.90 6.05
C LEU A 96 4.67 0.24 6.84
N VAL A 97 4.53 0.24 8.16
CA VAL A 97 5.21 1.21 9.03
C VAL A 97 6.73 1.08 8.90
N ASP A 98 7.28 -0.13 8.96
CA ASP A 98 8.72 -0.38 8.81
C ASP A 98 9.26 0.08 7.44
N ASP A 99 8.53 -0.19 6.37
CA ASP A 99 8.89 0.25 5.02
C ASP A 99 8.89 1.79 4.89
N VAL A 100 7.86 2.45 5.42
CA VAL A 100 7.77 3.93 5.44
C VAL A 100 8.90 4.53 6.28
N LEU A 101 9.23 3.95 7.43
CA LEU A 101 10.36 4.40 8.26
C LEU A 101 11.70 4.26 7.55
N LYS A 102 11.91 3.15 6.81
CA LYS A 102 13.12 2.96 5.98
C LYS A 102 13.25 4.03 4.89
N GLN A 103 12.15 4.37 4.22
CA GLN A 103 12.11 5.46 3.24
C GLN A 103 12.46 6.81 3.87
N MET A 104 11.89 7.12 5.03
CA MET A 104 12.18 8.36 5.78
C MET A 104 13.66 8.47 6.17
N ILE A 105 14.27 7.37 6.64
CA ILE A 105 15.71 7.36 6.99
C ILE A 105 16.58 7.64 5.76
N ARG A 106 16.25 7.03 4.61
CA ARG A 106 16.98 7.27 3.35
C ARG A 106 16.83 8.70 2.87
N GLU A 107 15.62 9.24 2.91
CA GLU A 107 15.37 10.65 2.60
C GLU A 107 16.19 11.57 3.50
N HIS A 108 16.19 11.35 4.81
CA HIS A 108 16.96 12.16 5.76
C HIS A 108 18.47 12.15 5.45
N LYS A 109 19.04 10.98 5.11
CA LYS A 109 20.43 10.86 4.66
C LYS A 109 20.69 11.64 3.37
N LEU A 110 19.76 11.62 2.43
CA LEU A 110 19.89 12.34 1.17
C LEU A 110 19.84 13.87 1.39
N MET A 111 18.97 14.37 2.28
CA MET A 111 18.89 15.80 2.61
C MET A 111 20.16 16.29 3.31
N THR A 112 20.70 15.49 4.22
CA THR A 112 21.90 15.85 4.98
C THR A 112 23.16 15.84 4.12
N ALA A 113 23.22 15.01 3.08
CA ALA A 113 24.29 15.00 2.08
C ALA A 113 24.23 16.17 1.09
N ASN A 114 23.05 16.77 0.85
CA ASN A 114 22.84 17.81 -0.16
C ASN A 114 23.16 19.25 0.31
N ARG A 115 24.02 19.45 1.32
CA ARG A 115 24.39 20.81 1.80
C ARG A 115 25.31 21.58 0.84
N GLU A 116 25.70 21.00 -0.29
CA GLU A 116 26.67 21.55 -1.26
C GLU A 116 26.03 21.72 -2.64
N CYS A 117 25.06 22.63 -2.78
CA CYS A 117 24.81 23.29 -4.08
C CYS A 117 25.34 24.71 -3.96
N HIS A 118 26.57 24.93 -4.43
CA HIS A 118 27.11 26.27 -4.62
C HIS A 118 26.75 26.76 -6.04
N PRO A 119 26.39 28.05 -6.21
CA PRO A 119 26.29 28.67 -7.52
C PRO A 119 27.64 28.73 -8.22
#